data_AF-A0A520X830-F1
#
_entry.id   AF-A0A520X830-F1
#
_cell.length_a   1.000
_cell.length_b   1.000
_cell.length_c   1.000
_cell.angle_alpha   90.00
_cell.angle_beta   90.00
_cell.angle_gamma   90.00
#
_symmetry.space_group_name_H-M   'P 1'
#
loop_
_entity.id
_entity.type
_entity.pdbx_description
1 polymer ?
#
loop_
_entity_poly.entity_id
_entity_poly.type
_entity_poly.pdbx_seq_one_letter_code
_entity_poly.pdbx_strand_id
1 'polypeptide(L)'
;MTRVLALMASALVLAATLTPAVALSADAELREQFDEIVEALNDNTFSEFQDAINERALINRIFGTRVIDPDVKEAFADGFESSLQEIFVSSFPRARTEAEQGGEIIGTVIAFQFDNGQGRAIVRYAGSGYRFSYHSYELTQTRSGKLVIVDWFDYYNASWFSEDAGNALLRAMPGQAAVKALMTMPNPSEGQLFQMGELLKAVRDQNPQRYFQIHDGLEEVLRQEPYFVALNFLYTRTLGDAGRMNQAVEALVAAFPGDPLFSLSLVEFYIARGLYEEAITELDRFEEALGMKDGVSESFKATSAMALGDFERAQAFAMSAVEVEPGLELSWWTLLRARTAAKDYAGATLALTALEDRFGHLLIPQKLRRDRFLKVLIDQQEYKDWRAGRDAT
;
A
#
# COMPACT_ATOMS: atom_id res chain seq x y z
N MET A 1 -56.15 -23.04 68.73
CA MET A 1 -55.63 -21.99 69.63
C MET A 1 -54.12 -21.91 69.44
N THR A 2 -53.71 -20.95 68.62
CA THR A 2 -52.51 -20.08 68.71
C THR A 2 -51.12 -20.60 69.14
N ARG A 3 -50.12 -20.20 68.30
CA ARG A 3 -48.67 -19.91 68.51
C ARG A 3 -47.69 -21.09 68.31
N VAL A 4 -46.86 -21.13 67.25
CA VAL A 4 -45.71 -20.28 66.76
C VAL A 4 -44.35 -20.87 67.18
N LEU A 5 -43.51 -21.19 66.17
CA LEU A 5 -42.02 -21.37 66.09
C LEU A 5 -41.74 -22.52 65.09
N ALA A 6 -41.41 -22.33 63.81
CA ALA A 6 -40.29 -21.65 63.13
C ALA A 6 -38.95 -22.43 63.10
N LEU A 7 -38.50 -22.65 61.85
CA LEU A 7 -37.11 -22.63 61.33
C LEU A 7 -36.33 -23.92 61.01
N MET A 8 -35.86 -23.91 59.74
CA MET A 8 -34.60 -24.40 59.17
C MET A 8 -34.60 -25.74 58.40
N ALA A 9 -34.61 -25.62 57.07
CA ALA A 9 -33.94 -26.54 56.16
C ALA A 9 -33.16 -25.71 55.12
N SER A 10 -31.84 -25.85 55.15
CA SER A 10 -30.88 -25.23 54.24
C SER A 10 -30.91 -25.89 52.87
N ALA A 11 -31.04 -25.09 51.80
CA ALA A 11 -30.78 -25.52 50.43
C ALA A 11 -29.58 -24.73 49.90
N LEU A 12 -28.48 -25.44 49.63
CA LEU A 12 -27.36 -24.94 48.84
C LEU A 12 -27.81 -24.82 47.38
N VAL A 13 -27.78 -23.61 46.82
CA VAL A 13 -27.89 -23.37 45.38
C VAL A 13 -26.48 -23.17 44.84
N LEU A 14 -26.05 -24.09 43.97
CA LEU A 14 -24.85 -23.92 43.13
C LEU A 14 -25.20 -22.86 42.06
N ALA A 15 -24.70 -21.64 42.24
CA ALA A 15 -24.76 -20.62 41.19
C ALA A 15 -23.58 -20.82 40.25
N ALA A 16 -23.84 -21.36 39.05
CA ALA A 16 -22.90 -21.28 37.94
C ALA A 16 -22.80 -19.82 37.50
N THR A 17 -21.64 -19.20 37.70
CA THR A 17 -21.35 -17.87 37.18
C THR A 17 -21.11 -17.98 35.68
N LEU A 18 -22.15 -17.78 34.88
CA LEU A 18 -22.01 -17.44 33.47
C LEU A 18 -21.36 -16.06 33.40
N THR A 19 -20.06 -16.01 33.09
CA THR A 19 -19.42 -14.77 32.62
C THR A 19 -20.13 -14.32 31.35
N PRO A 20 -20.71 -13.11 31.30
CA PRO A 20 -21.31 -12.61 30.09
C PRO A 20 -20.19 -12.42 29.05
N ALA A 21 -20.34 -13.07 27.89
CA ALA A 21 -19.54 -12.76 26.72
C ALA A 21 -19.75 -11.28 26.42
N VAL A 22 -18.69 -10.49 26.49
CA VAL A 22 -18.71 -9.10 26.04
C VAL A 22 -18.98 -9.18 24.54
N ALA A 23 -20.19 -8.78 24.12
CA ALA A 23 -20.50 -8.65 22.70
C ALA A 23 -19.51 -7.63 22.11
N LEU A 24 -18.63 -8.11 21.23
CA LEU A 24 -17.81 -7.25 20.39
C LEU A 24 -18.75 -6.30 19.63
N SER A 25 -18.35 -5.04 19.44
CA SER A 25 -19.10 -4.16 18.53
C SER A 25 -19.15 -4.81 17.14
N ALA A 26 -20.21 -4.56 16.36
CA ALA A 26 -20.33 -5.10 15.01
C ALA A 26 -19.08 -4.80 14.14
N ASP A 27 -18.45 -3.65 14.36
CA ASP A 27 -17.19 -3.27 13.69
C ASP A 27 -16.02 -4.17 14.06
N ALA A 28 -15.94 -4.65 15.30
CA ALA A 28 -14.87 -5.53 15.73
C ALA A 28 -15.02 -6.94 15.14
N GLU A 29 -16.25 -7.45 15.01
CA GLU A 29 -16.52 -8.73 14.32
C GLU A 29 -16.21 -8.64 12.82
N LEU A 30 -16.60 -7.53 12.17
CA LEU A 30 -16.28 -7.31 10.76
C LEU A 30 -14.78 -7.09 10.54
N ARG A 31 -14.11 -6.43 11.47
CA ARG A 31 -12.65 -6.30 11.46
C ARG A 31 -11.98 -7.67 11.55
N GLU A 32 -12.41 -8.52 12.48
CA GLU A 32 -11.88 -9.88 12.65
C GLU A 32 -12.03 -10.70 11.35
N GLN A 33 -13.21 -10.67 10.72
CA GLN A 33 -13.42 -11.31 9.40
C GLN A 33 -12.45 -10.80 8.33
N PHE A 34 -12.13 -9.50 8.32
CA PHE A 34 -11.20 -8.94 7.35
C PHE A 34 -9.73 -9.24 7.69
N ASP A 35 -9.38 -9.31 8.97
CA ASP A 35 -8.06 -9.75 9.43
C ASP A 35 -7.82 -11.22 9.01
N GLU A 36 -8.82 -12.11 9.14
CA GLU A 36 -8.75 -13.50 8.66
C GLU A 36 -8.44 -13.58 7.16
N ILE A 37 -9.10 -12.75 6.34
CA ILE A 37 -8.84 -12.68 4.88
C ILE A 37 -7.37 -12.31 4.60
N VAL A 38 -6.82 -11.36 5.35
CA VAL A 38 -5.42 -10.91 5.16
C VAL A 38 -4.43 -11.93 5.72
N GLU A 39 -4.75 -12.61 6.82
CA GLU A 39 -3.94 -13.71 7.35
C GLU A 39 -3.87 -14.88 6.36
N ALA A 40 -4.99 -15.24 5.73
CA ALA A 40 -5.00 -16.25 4.68
C ALA A 40 -4.13 -15.87 3.47
N LEU A 41 -4.12 -14.59 3.06
CA LEU A 41 -3.20 -14.11 2.03
C LEU A 41 -1.74 -14.27 2.46
N ASN A 42 -1.41 -13.95 3.72
CA ASN A 42 -0.06 -14.13 4.27
C ASN A 42 0.35 -15.62 4.27
N ASP A 43 -0.59 -16.52 4.57
CA ASP A 43 -0.39 -17.97 4.51
C ASP A 43 -0.44 -18.56 3.09
N ASN A 44 -0.45 -17.72 2.05
CA ASN A 44 -0.55 -18.09 0.64
C ASN A 44 -1.83 -18.88 0.28
N THR A 45 -2.89 -18.70 1.06
CA THR A 45 -4.21 -19.32 0.87
C THR A 45 -5.15 -18.31 0.19
N PHE A 46 -5.08 -18.26 -1.14
CA PHE A 46 -5.84 -17.26 -1.93
C PHE A 46 -7.35 -17.49 -1.96
N SER A 47 -7.82 -18.71 -1.70
CA SER A 47 -9.24 -19.05 -1.79
C SER A 47 -10.12 -18.23 -0.85
N GLU A 48 -9.64 -17.88 0.34
CA GLU A 48 -10.42 -17.08 1.30
C GLU A 48 -10.60 -15.63 0.83
N PHE A 49 -9.56 -15.05 0.23
CA PHE A 49 -9.64 -13.75 -0.41
C PHE A 49 -10.61 -13.78 -1.60
N GLN A 50 -10.51 -14.80 -2.46
CA GLN A 50 -11.40 -15.00 -3.60
C GLN A 50 -12.86 -15.14 -3.15
N ASP A 51 -13.13 -15.94 -2.12
CA ASP A 51 -14.47 -16.16 -1.54
C ASP A 51 -15.05 -14.90 -0.85
N ALA A 52 -14.19 -13.94 -0.52
CA ALA A 52 -14.60 -12.65 0.03
C ALA A 52 -14.95 -11.63 -1.06
N ILE A 53 -14.57 -11.85 -2.33
CA ILE A 53 -14.91 -10.93 -3.41
C ILE A 53 -16.41 -11.01 -3.75
N ASN A 54 -17.08 -9.86 -3.76
CA ASN A 54 -18.40 -9.71 -4.37
C ASN A 54 -18.26 -9.66 -5.89
N GLU A 55 -18.04 -10.82 -6.49
CA GLU A 55 -17.72 -10.99 -7.91
C GLU A 55 -18.68 -10.23 -8.82
N ARG A 56 -19.99 -10.37 -8.58
CA ARG A 56 -21.01 -9.67 -9.37
C ARG A 56 -20.86 -8.15 -9.30
N ALA A 57 -20.60 -7.59 -8.11
CA ALA A 57 -20.41 -6.15 -7.97
C ALA A 57 -19.13 -5.69 -8.68
N LEU A 58 -18.04 -6.46 -8.53
CA LEU A 58 -16.75 -6.16 -9.13
C LEU A 58 -16.80 -6.24 -10.66
N ILE A 59 -17.34 -7.31 -11.24
CA ILE A 59 -17.51 -7.47 -12.70
C ILE A 59 -18.37 -6.35 -13.27
N ASN A 60 -19.47 -5.99 -12.59
CA ASN A 60 -20.32 -4.87 -13.02
C ASN A 60 -19.56 -3.54 -13.05
N ARG A 61 -18.64 -3.31 -12.09
CA ARG A 61 -17.76 -2.13 -12.11
C ARG A 61 -16.77 -2.19 -13.25
N ILE A 62 -16.08 -3.31 -13.43
CA ILE A 62 -15.14 -3.53 -14.54
C ILE A 62 -15.81 -3.19 -15.87
N PHE A 63 -17.02 -3.70 -16.12
CA PHE A 63 -17.76 -3.46 -17.35
C PHE A 63 -18.39 -2.06 -17.46
N GLY A 64 -18.50 -1.35 -16.34
CA GLY A 64 -19.00 0.02 -16.25
C GLY A 64 -17.91 1.09 -16.40
N THR A 65 -16.64 0.76 -16.15
CA THR A 65 -15.52 1.71 -16.24
C THR A 65 -15.18 2.11 -17.67
N ARG A 66 -15.42 1.21 -18.65
CA ARG A 66 -15.00 1.37 -20.04
C ARG A 66 -16.05 0.85 -21.02
N VAL A 67 -16.01 1.42 -22.22
CA VAL A 67 -16.71 0.84 -23.38
C VAL A 67 -15.90 -0.38 -23.83
N ILE A 68 -16.42 -1.57 -23.55
CA ILE A 68 -15.77 -2.85 -23.86
C ILE A 68 -16.68 -3.64 -24.80
N ASP A 69 -16.06 -4.32 -25.77
CA ASP A 69 -16.74 -5.18 -26.73
C ASP A 69 -17.50 -6.33 -26.01
N PRO A 70 -18.75 -6.65 -26.41
CA PRO A 70 -19.54 -7.69 -25.76
C PRO A 70 -18.86 -9.06 -25.72
N ASP A 71 -18.16 -9.47 -26.79
CA ASP A 71 -17.51 -10.78 -26.85
C ASP A 71 -16.33 -10.83 -25.87
N VAL A 72 -15.64 -9.71 -25.69
CA VAL A 72 -14.56 -9.56 -24.69
C VAL A 72 -15.13 -9.59 -23.27
N LYS A 73 -16.32 -9.01 -23.03
CA LYS A 73 -16.98 -9.09 -21.72
C LYS A 73 -17.36 -10.53 -21.36
N GLU A 74 -17.94 -11.26 -22.31
CA GLU A 74 -18.33 -12.66 -22.11
C GLU A 74 -17.09 -13.53 -21.81
N ALA A 75 -16.06 -13.45 -22.65
CA ALA A 75 -14.83 -14.21 -22.45
C ALA A 75 -14.12 -13.89 -21.12
N PHE A 76 -14.15 -12.62 -20.69
CA PHE A 76 -13.58 -12.22 -19.40
C PHE A 76 -14.41 -12.76 -18.22
N ALA A 77 -15.73 -12.64 -18.28
CA ALA A 77 -16.61 -13.13 -17.21
C ALA A 77 -16.44 -14.65 -17.00
N ASP A 78 -16.33 -15.42 -18.09
CA ASP A 78 -16.14 -16.87 -18.03
C ASP A 78 -14.77 -17.27 -17.43
N GLY A 79 -13.75 -16.42 -17.56
CA GLY A 79 -12.38 -16.67 -17.10
C GLY A 79 -11.99 -15.93 -15.82
N PHE A 80 -12.86 -15.07 -15.27
CA PHE A 80 -12.54 -14.14 -14.20
C PHE A 80 -12.02 -14.86 -12.96
N GLU A 81 -12.77 -15.85 -12.48
CA GLU A 81 -12.45 -16.61 -11.28
C GLU A 81 -11.05 -17.24 -11.37
N SER A 82 -10.74 -17.87 -12.50
CA SER A 82 -9.46 -18.53 -12.73
C SER A 82 -8.26 -17.59 -12.89
N SER A 83 -8.51 -16.31 -13.22
CA SER A 83 -7.46 -15.31 -13.48
C SER A 83 -7.27 -14.32 -12.35
N LEU A 84 -8.21 -14.22 -11.40
CA LEU A 84 -8.19 -13.23 -10.32
C LEU A 84 -6.90 -13.27 -9.50
N GLN A 85 -6.39 -14.46 -9.17
CA GLN A 85 -5.14 -14.61 -8.43
C GLN A 85 -3.95 -14.04 -9.19
N GLU A 86 -3.81 -14.37 -10.48
CA GLU A 86 -2.71 -13.88 -11.30
C GLU A 86 -2.75 -12.36 -11.42
N ILE A 87 -3.95 -11.79 -11.63
CA ILE A 87 -4.13 -10.33 -11.72
C ILE A 87 -3.79 -9.67 -10.39
N PHE A 88 -4.28 -10.20 -9.26
CA PHE A 88 -3.97 -9.69 -7.93
C PHE A 88 -2.46 -9.74 -7.65
N VAL A 89 -1.80 -10.86 -7.91
CA VAL A 89 -0.34 -11.00 -7.74
C VAL A 89 0.42 -10.03 -8.63
N SER A 90 -0.08 -9.77 -9.85
CA SER A 90 0.55 -8.84 -10.78
C SER A 90 0.49 -7.37 -10.36
N SER A 91 -0.40 -7.00 -9.42
CA SER A 91 -0.50 -5.63 -8.91
C SER A 91 0.66 -5.28 -7.96
N PHE A 92 1.34 -6.29 -7.41
CA PHE A 92 2.48 -6.06 -6.54
C PHE A 92 3.73 -5.63 -7.31
N PRO A 93 4.58 -4.79 -6.71
CA PRO A 93 5.85 -4.39 -7.30
C PRO A 93 6.73 -5.62 -7.62
N ARG A 94 7.14 -5.78 -8.89
CA ARG A 94 8.01 -6.89 -9.31
C ARG A 94 9.32 -6.90 -8.53
N ALA A 95 9.77 -8.08 -8.12
CA ALA A 95 11.08 -8.29 -7.52
C ALA A 95 12.21 -7.87 -8.46
N ARG A 96 13.19 -7.12 -7.93
CA ARG A 96 14.36 -6.62 -8.67
C ARG A 96 15.55 -7.57 -8.60
N THR A 97 15.55 -8.48 -7.62
CA THR A 97 16.62 -9.45 -7.38
C THR A 97 16.03 -10.84 -7.18
N GLU A 98 16.83 -11.89 -7.38
CA GLU A 98 16.40 -13.27 -7.10
C GLU A 98 16.02 -13.47 -5.63
N ALA A 99 16.71 -12.78 -4.71
CA ALA A 99 16.39 -12.79 -3.28
C ALA A 99 15.01 -12.16 -3.02
N GLU A 100 14.62 -11.14 -3.78
CA GLU A 100 13.29 -10.55 -3.71
C GLU A 100 12.21 -11.43 -4.35
N GLN A 101 12.54 -12.20 -5.39
CA GLN A 101 11.57 -13.08 -6.07
C GLN A 101 11.07 -14.22 -5.18
N GLY A 102 11.90 -14.68 -4.25
CA GLY A 102 11.50 -15.64 -3.22
C GLY A 102 11.00 -15.00 -1.93
N GLY A 103 10.88 -13.67 -1.88
CA GLY A 103 10.45 -12.94 -0.69
C GLY A 103 8.94 -13.04 -0.48
N GLU A 104 8.55 -13.32 0.76
CA GLU A 104 7.15 -13.28 1.19
C GLU A 104 6.63 -11.84 1.17
N ILE A 105 5.39 -11.65 0.71
CA ILE A 105 4.67 -10.38 0.78
C ILE A 105 3.69 -10.49 1.94
N ILE A 106 3.91 -9.71 3.00
CA ILE A 106 3.09 -9.74 4.21
C ILE A 106 2.16 -8.53 4.25
N GLY A 107 0.86 -8.77 4.23
CA GLY A 107 -0.18 -7.78 4.46
C GLY A 107 -0.39 -7.50 5.96
N THR A 108 -0.58 -6.23 6.29
CA THR A 108 -0.98 -5.76 7.63
C THR A 108 -2.12 -4.76 7.47
N VAL A 109 -3.24 -5.00 8.16
CA VAL A 109 -4.38 -4.08 8.15
C VAL A 109 -4.09 -2.89 9.07
N ILE A 110 -3.78 -1.74 8.48
CA ILE A 110 -3.38 -0.52 9.20
C ILE A 110 -4.56 0.43 9.48
N ALA A 111 -5.67 0.27 8.77
CA ALA A 111 -6.91 0.99 9.03
C ALA A 111 -8.12 0.13 8.73
N PHE A 112 -9.18 0.31 9.51
CA PHE A 112 -10.48 -0.31 9.23
C PHE A 112 -11.59 0.58 9.79
N GLN A 113 -12.59 0.84 8.97
CA GLN A 113 -13.79 1.59 9.32
C GLN A 113 -14.98 0.92 8.65
N PHE A 114 -16.07 0.77 9.38
CA PHE A 114 -17.31 0.24 8.84
C PHE A 114 -18.47 1.05 9.42
N ASP A 115 -19.31 1.62 8.57
CA ASP A 115 -20.46 2.40 8.98
C ASP A 115 -21.58 2.31 7.94
N ASN A 116 -22.83 2.26 8.39
CA ASN A 116 -24.02 2.25 7.52
C ASN A 116 -23.99 1.18 6.39
N GLY A 117 -23.39 0.01 6.64
CA GLY A 117 -23.32 -1.09 5.67
C GLY A 117 -22.20 -0.97 4.62
N GLN A 118 -21.36 0.06 4.73
CA GLN A 118 -20.18 0.26 3.90
C GLN A 118 -18.94 0.29 4.78
N GLY A 119 -17.85 -0.27 4.27
CA GLY A 119 -16.58 -0.26 4.97
C GLY A 119 -15.43 0.12 4.08
N ARG A 120 -14.35 0.53 4.72
CA ARG A 120 -13.04 0.76 4.11
C ARG A 120 -12.00 0.12 5.00
N ALA A 121 -11.11 -0.65 4.38
CA ALA A 121 -9.90 -1.12 5.06
C ALA A 121 -8.66 -0.75 4.25
N ILE A 122 -7.58 -0.43 4.94
CA ILE A 122 -6.29 -0.17 4.32
C ILE A 122 -5.32 -1.26 4.74
N VAL A 123 -4.78 -1.97 3.76
CA VAL A 123 -3.76 -3.01 3.95
C VAL A 123 -2.45 -2.49 3.40
N ARG A 124 -1.42 -2.52 4.23
CA ARG A 124 -0.03 -2.29 3.81
C ARG A 124 0.62 -3.64 3.60
N TYR A 125 1.10 -3.87 2.39
CA TYR A 125 1.86 -5.06 2.01
C TYR A 125 3.34 -4.75 2.04
N ALA A 126 4.07 -5.45 2.90
CA ALA A 126 5.51 -5.34 3.03
C ALA A 126 6.18 -6.50 2.27
N GLY A 127 7.00 -6.14 1.28
CA GLY A 127 7.92 -7.06 0.62
C GLY A 127 9.33 -6.92 1.18
N SER A 128 10.18 -7.89 0.83
CA SER A 128 11.61 -7.84 1.15
C SER A 128 12.27 -6.52 0.70
N GLY A 129 13.24 -6.06 1.49
CA GLY A 129 13.98 -4.81 1.19
C GLY A 129 13.21 -3.52 1.50
N TYR A 130 12.23 -3.53 2.41
CA TYR A 130 11.42 -2.36 2.79
C TYR A 130 10.63 -1.77 1.62
N ARG A 131 10.07 -2.64 0.78
CA ARG A 131 9.17 -2.26 -0.30
C ARG A 131 7.74 -2.36 0.22
N PHE A 132 6.97 -1.30 0.05
CA PHE A 132 5.62 -1.25 0.54
C PHE A 132 4.65 -0.97 -0.60
N SER A 133 3.55 -1.72 -0.63
CA SER A 133 2.36 -1.38 -1.40
C SER A 133 1.19 -1.15 -0.43
N TYR A 134 0.22 -0.36 -0.84
CA TYR A 134 -0.95 -0.06 -0.04
C TYR A 134 -2.18 -0.30 -0.89
N HIS A 135 -3.12 -1.06 -0.36
CA HIS A 135 -4.43 -1.26 -0.98
C HIS A 135 -5.52 -0.70 -0.05
N SER A 136 -6.41 0.11 -0.60
CA SER A 136 -7.64 0.55 0.09
C SER A 136 -8.82 -0.25 -0.44
N TYR A 137 -9.32 -1.17 0.37
CA TYR A 137 -10.45 -2.04 0.05
C TYR A 137 -11.77 -1.34 0.33
N GLU A 138 -12.69 -1.42 -0.63
CA GLU A 138 -14.09 -1.07 -0.42
C GLU A 138 -14.85 -2.32 0.00
N LEU A 139 -15.54 -2.24 1.13
CA LEU A 139 -16.17 -3.37 1.80
C LEU A 139 -17.68 -3.14 1.92
N THR A 140 -18.43 -4.23 1.94
CA THR A 140 -19.84 -4.23 2.35
C THR A 140 -20.15 -5.52 3.09
N GLN A 141 -21.41 -5.66 3.53
CA GLN A 141 -21.88 -6.84 4.24
C GLN A 141 -23.05 -7.46 3.46
N THR A 142 -23.04 -8.78 3.37
CA THR A 142 -24.17 -9.55 2.85
C THR A 142 -25.33 -9.55 3.86
N ARG A 143 -26.53 -9.99 3.44
CA ARG A 143 -27.69 -10.13 4.33
C ARG A 143 -27.48 -11.12 5.49
N SER A 144 -26.54 -12.06 5.37
CA SER A 144 -26.19 -13.02 6.41
C SER A 144 -25.13 -12.51 7.38
N GLY A 145 -24.66 -11.28 7.21
CA GLY A 145 -23.64 -10.69 8.07
C GLY A 145 -22.19 -10.92 7.62
N LYS A 146 -21.95 -11.67 6.54
CA LYS A 146 -20.59 -11.90 6.00
C LYS A 146 -20.05 -10.64 5.33
N LEU A 147 -18.82 -10.24 5.67
CA LEU A 147 -18.07 -9.18 5.00
C LEU A 147 -17.65 -9.61 3.60
N VAL A 148 -17.78 -8.71 2.63
CA VAL A 148 -17.33 -8.92 1.24
C VAL A 148 -16.62 -7.70 0.69
N ILE A 149 -15.62 -7.93 -0.14
CA ILE A 149 -14.84 -6.93 -0.87
C ILE A 149 -15.56 -6.60 -2.17
N VAL A 150 -15.84 -5.31 -2.40
CA VAL A 150 -16.49 -4.82 -3.61
C VAL A 150 -15.47 -4.50 -4.69
N ASP A 151 -14.36 -3.86 -4.30
CA ASP A 151 -13.26 -3.40 -5.16
C ASP A 151 -12.09 -3.00 -4.25
N TRP A 152 -10.94 -2.69 -4.83
CA TRP A 152 -9.83 -2.07 -4.08
C TRP A 152 -9.03 -1.11 -4.95
N PHE A 153 -8.51 -0.08 -4.29
CA PHE A 153 -7.60 0.88 -4.90
C PHE A 153 -6.16 0.49 -4.57
N ASP A 154 -5.31 0.38 -5.59
CA ASP A 154 -3.89 0.11 -5.47
C ASP A 154 -3.10 1.42 -5.61
N TYR A 155 -2.52 1.89 -4.50
CA TYR A 155 -1.72 3.12 -4.49
C TYR A 155 -0.39 2.99 -5.23
N TYR A 156 0.09 1.77 -5.49
CA TYR A 156 1.29 1.56 -6.30
C TYR A 156 0.99 1.77 -7.78
N ASN A 157 -0.19 1.37 -8.26
CA ASN A 157 -0.60 1.54 -9.66
C ASN A 157 -1.46 2.79 -9.92
N ALA A 158 -1.86 3.49 -8.85
CA ALA A 158 -2.67 4.70 -8.90
C ALA A 158 -4.07 4.47 -9.52
N SER A 159 -4.68 3.32 -9.23
CA SER A 159 -5.86 2.82 -9.94
C SER A 159 -6.74 1.95 -9.05
N TRP A 160 -8.05 1.96 -9.33
CA TRP A 160 -8.93 0.89 -8.86
C TRP A 160 -8.66 -0.39 -9.65
N PHE A 161 -8.73 -1.55 -9.00
CA PHE A 161 -8.61 -2.82 -9.69
C PHE A 161 -9.61 -2.93 -10.84
N SER A 162 -10.85 -2.49 -10.61
CA SER A 162 -11.88 -2.52 -11.66
C SER A 162 -11.53 -1.66 -12.88
N GLU A 163 -10.87 -0.51 -12.67
CA GLU A 163 -10.39 0.35 -13.74
C GLU A 163 -9.23 -0.29 -14.49
N ASP A 164 -8.29 -0.91 -13.78
CA ASP A 164 -7.14 -1.60 -14.41
C ASP A 164 -7.56 -2.81 -15.23
N ALA A 165 -8.47 -3.62 -14.71
CA ALA A 165 -9.09 -4.70 -15.46
C ALA A 165 -9.85 -4.17 -16.68
N GLY A 166 -10.65 -3.11 -16.52
CA GLY A 166 -11.34 -2.46 -17.64
C GLY A 166 -10.39 -1.91 -18.70
N ASN A 167 -9.27 -1.30 -18.27
CA ASN A 167 -8.22 -0.81 -19.16
C ASN A 167 -7.52 -1.98 -19.89
N ALA A 168 -7.30 -3.11 -19.23
CA ALA A 168 -6.74 -4.30 -19.85
C ALA A 168 -7.66 -4.89 -20.93
N LEU A 169 -8.97 -4.97 -20.66
CA LEU A 169 -9.96 -5.42 -21.65
C LEU A 169 -10.07 -4.47 -22.83
N LEU A 170 -10.05 -3.16 -22.58
CA LEU A 170 -10.01 -2.15 -23.63
C LEU A 170 -8.75 -2.31 -24.50
N ARG A 171 -7.57 -2.52 -23.88
CA ARG A 171 -6.31 -2.74 -24.62
C ARG A 171 -6.32 -4.05 -25.42
N ALA A 172 -7.03 -5.08 -24.98
CA ALA A 172 -7.16 -6.34 -25.72
C ALA A 172 -7.79 -6.09 -27.10
N MET A 173 -8.83 -5.24 -27.15
CA MET A 173 -9.54 -4.87 -28.37
C MET A 173 -9.88 -3.37 -28.42
N PRO A 174 -8.91 -2.50 -28.78
CA PRO A 174 -9.10 -1.04 -28.73
C PRO A 174 -9.89 -0.54 -29.95
N GLY A 175 -11.21 -0.71 -29.91
CA GLY A 175 -12.13 -0.18 -30.91
C GLY A 175 -12.26 1.35 -30.87
N GLN A 176 -12.62 1.98 -31.98
CA GLN A 176 -12.68 3.46 -32.08
C GLN A 176 -13.57 4.12 -31.01
N ALA A 177 -14.72 3.53 -30.70
CA ALA A 177 -15.62 4.06 -29.67
C ALA A 177 -14.98 4.02 -28.27
N ALA A 178 -14.25 2.93 -27.97
CA ALA A 178 -13.55 2.76 -26.69
C ALA A 178 -12.38 3.73 -26.57
N VAL A 179 -11.57 3.88 -27.62
CA VAL A 179 -10.47 4.85 -27.68
C VAL A 179 -11.00 6.27 -27.52
N LYS A 180 -12.09 6.63 -28.21
CA LYS A 180 -12.73 7.94 -28.08
C LYS A 180 -13.17 8.23 -26.64
N ALA A 181 -13.66 7.21 -25.92
CA ALA A 181 -14.10 7.36 -24.53
C ALA A 181 -12.95 7.62 -23.53
N LEU A 182 -11.69 7.39 -23.92
CA LEU A 182 -10.50 7.71 -23.12
C LEU A 182 -10.01 9.15 -23.30
N MET A 183 -10.50 9.84 -24.33
CA MET A 183 -10.00 11.15 -24.71
C MET A 183 -10.91 12.25 -24.18
N THR A 184 -10.30 13.32 -23.72
CA THR A 184 -10.99 14.56 -23.33
C THR A 184 -11.17 15.49 -24.53
N MET A 185 -10.36 15.34 -25.58
CA MET A 185 -10.49 16.09 -26.83
C MET A 185 -11.89 15.93 -27.44
N PRO A 186 -12.56 17.05 -27.76
CA PRO A 186 -13.83 16.99 -28.47
C PRO A 186 -13.59 16.60 -29.94
N ASN A 187 -14.33 15.60 -30.41
CA ASN A 187 -14.37 15.17 -31.81
C ASN A 187 -12.99 14.81 -32.41
N PRO A 188 -12.25 13.84 -31.84
CA PRO A 188 -11.01 13.38 -32.44
C PRO A 188 -11.27 12.82 -33.84
N SER A 189 -10.37 13.12 -34.77
CA SER A 189 -10.42 12.56 -36.13
C SER A 189 -10.16 11.05 -36.13
N GLU A 190 -10.54 10.37 -37.21
CA GLU A 190 -10.26 8.93 -37.37
C GLU A 190 -8.77 8.62 -37.29
N GLY A 191 -7.91 9.49 -37.82
CA GLY A 191 -6.45 9.34 -37.77
C GLY A 191 -5.92 9.42 -36.33
N GLN A 192 -6.45 10.36 -35.53
CA GLN A 192 -6.07 10.49 -34.12
C GLN A 192 -6.54 9.26 -33.32
N LEU A 193 -7.80 8.84 -33.49
CA LEU A 193 -8.32 7.61 -32.87
C LEU A 193 -7.50 6.38 -33.25
N PHE A 194 -7.07 6.29 -34.52
CA PHE A 194 -6.20 5.21 -34.98
C PHE A 194 -4.84 5.24 -34.26
N GLN A 195 -4.15 6.38 -34.21
CA GLN A 195 -2.86 6.51 -33.53
C GLN A 195 -2.93 6.13 -32.04
N MET A 196 -3.95 6.62 -31.34
CA MET A 196 -4.16 6.29 -29.93
C MET A 196 -4.48 4.81 -29.74
N GLY A 197 -5.29 4.21 -30.62
CA GLY A 197 -5.54 2.77 -30.62
C GLY A 197 -4.29 1.93 -30.88
N GLU A 198 -3.38 2.38 -31.76
CA GLU A 198 -2.11 1.71 -32.03
C GLU A 198 -1.15 1.76 -30.83
N LEU A 199 -1.16 2.85 -30.03
CA LEU A 199 -0.43 2.90 -28.75
C LEU A 199 -0.91 1.84 -27.78
N LEU A 200 -2.22 1.68 -27.63
CA LEU A 200 -2.80 0.68 -26.74
C LEU A 200 -2.44 -0.75 -27.18
N LYS A 201 -2.46 -1.02 -28.49
CA LYS A 201 -1.98 -2.30 -29.04
C LYS A 201 -0.50 -2.51 -28.76
N ALA A 202 0.34 -1.48 -28.87
CA ALA A 202 1.76 -1.58 -28.57
C ALA A 202 2.02 -1.95 -27.09
N VAL A 203 1.20 -1.44 -26.15
CA VAL A 203 1.25 -1.86 -24.73
C VAL A 203 0.78 -3.30 -24.56
N ARG A 204 -0.37 -3.67 -25.16
CA ARG A 204 -0.89 -5.05 -25.14
C ARG A 204 0.14 -6.06 -25.65
N ASP A 205 0.79 -5.73 -26.76
CA ASP A 205 1.79 -6.58 -27.43
C ASP A 205 3.18 -6.52 -26.75
N GLN A 206 3.31 -5.80 -25.63
CA GLN A 206 4.56 -5.55 -24.90
C GLN A 206 5.70 -5.10 -25.82
N ASN A 207 5.41 -4.20 -26.76
CA ASN A 207 6.35 -3.72 -27.76
C ASN A 207 6.79 -2.28 -27.45
N PRO A 208 7.81 -2.08 -26.59
CA PRO A 208 8.25 -0.75 -26.17
C PRO A 208 8.79 0.10 -27.32
N GLN A 209 9.47 -0.51 -28.28
CA GLN A 209 10.00 0.21 -29.45
C GLN A 209 8.87 0.82 -30.28
N ARG A 210 7.83 0.03 -30.60
CA ARG A 210 6.66 0.52 -31.33
C ARG A 210 5.90 1.57 -30.53
N TYR A 211 5.72 1.34 -29.22
CA TYR A 211 5.04 2.29 -28.34
C TYR A 211 5.70 3.67 -28.40
N PHE A 212 7.01 3.74 -28.16
CA PHE A 212 7.71 5.03 -28.16
C PHE A 212 7.84 5.65 -29.55
N GLN A 213 7.94 4.85 -30.62
CA GLN A 213 7.88 5.38 -31.98
C GLN A 213 6.56 6.11 -32.26
N ILE A 214 5.43 5.54 -31.82
CA ILE A 214 4.12 6.18 -32.01
C ILE A 214 3.99 7.38 -31.07
N HIS A 215 4.32 7.21 -29.78
CA HIS A 215 4.18 8.24 -28.75
C HIS A 215 5.00 9.50 -29.09
N ASP A 216 6.26 9.33 -29.48
CA ASP A 216 7.14 10.44 -29.82
C ASP A 216 6.69 11.19 -31.08
N GLY A 217 5.97 10.50 -31.98
CA GLY A 217 5.39 11.05 -33.20
C GLY A 217 3.97 11.62 -33.05
N LEU A 218 3.35 11.51 -31.88
CA LEU A 218 2.03 12.11 -31.63
C LEU A 218 2.09 13.64 -31.67
N GLU A 219 0.98 14.24 -32.11
CA GLU A 219 0.73 15.66 -31.91
C GLU A 219 0.71 16.00 -30.41
N GLU A 220 1.20 17.19 -30.05
CA GLU A 220 1.31 17.59 -28.64
C GLU A 220 -0.01 17.48 -27.89
N VAL A 221 -1.11 17.89 -28.52
CA VAL A 221 -2.45 17.80 -27.93
C VAL A 221 -2.85 16.37 -27.55
N LEU A 222 -2.41 15.37 -28.31
CA LEU A 222 -2.68 13.96 -28.01
C LEU A 222 -1.77 13.41 -26.91
N ARG A 223 -0.51 13.87 -26.87
CA ARG A 223 0.43 13.49 -25.79
C ARG A 223 -0.02 14.00 -24.43
N GLN A 224 -0.75 15.11 -24.41
CA GLN A 224 -1.28 15.72 -23.19
C GLN A 224 -2.66 15.18 -22.79
N GLU A 225 -3.23 14.21 -23.51
CA GLU A 225 -4.46 13.55 -23.08
C GLU A 225 -4.24 12.82 -21.75
N PRO A 226 -5.00 13.12 -20.67
CA PRO A 226 -4.68 12.66 -19.32
C PRO A 226 -4.46 11.15 -19.20
N TYR A 227 -5.33 10.35 -19.83
CA TYR A 227 -5.19 8.89 -19.82
C TYR A 227 -3.84 8.43 -20.40
N PHE A 228 -3.39 9.07 -21.48
CA PHE A 228 -2.17 8.68 -22.18
C PHE A 228 -0.91 9.22 -21.50
N VAL A 229 -1.01 10.36 -20.80
CA VAL A 229 0.04 10.82 -19.89
C VAL A 229 0.26 9.79 -18.78
N ALA A 230 -0.80 9.38 -18.09
CA ALA A 230 -0.73 8.36 -17.03
C ALA A 230 -0.22 7.01 -17.56
N LEU A 231 -0.73 6.56 -18.73
CA LEU A 231 -0.26 5.35 -19.39
C LEU A 231 1.24 5.42 -19.72
N ASN A 232 1.71 6.55 -20.26
CA ASN A 232 3.11 6.73 -20.61
C ASN A 232 4.01 6.69 -19.37
N PHE A 233 3.60 7.32 -18.28
CA PHE A 233 4.28 7.25 -17.00
C PHE A 233 4.37 5.81 -16.47
N LEU A 234 3.23 5.12 -16.34
CA LEU A 234 3.17 3.76 -15.80
C LEU A 234 3.97 2.78 -16.67
N TYR A 235 3.89 2.90 -18.00
CA TYR A 235 4.61 2.04 -18.93
C TYR A 235 6.13 2.30 -18.88
N THR A 236 6.56 3.56 -18.86
CA THR A 236 7.98 3.95 -18.69
C THR A 236 8.53 3.42 -17.36
N ARG A 237 7.74 3.51 -16.28
CA ARG A 237 8.08 2.95 -14.97
C ARG A 237 8.23 1.44 -15.00
N THR A 238 7.28 0.74 -15.62
CA THR A 238 7.30 -0.73 -15.74
C THR A 238 8.54 -1.22 -16.50
N LEU A 239 8.98 -0.47 -17.51
CA LEU A 239 10.17 -0.79 -18.29
C LEU A 239 11.49 -0.42 -17.59
N GLY A 240 11.45 0.39 -16.53
CA GLY A 240 12.65 0.92 -15.88
C GLY A 240 13.47 1.85 -16.77
N ASP A 241 12.86 2.51 -17.76
CA ASP A 241 13.57 3.40 -18.68
C ASP A 241 13.87 4.75 -18.02
N ALA A 242 15.01 4.80 -17.34
CA ALA A 242 15.50 6.00 -16.65
C ALA A 242 15.76 7.19 -17.58
N GLY A 243 15.95 6.95 -18.89
CA GLY A 243 16.17 8.01 -19.88
C GLY A 243 14.89 8.77 -20.22
N ARG A 244 13.74 8.07 -20.22
CA ARG A 244 12.42 8.66 -20.49
C ARG A 244 11.66 9.09 -19.24
N MET A 245 12.03 8.54 -18.07
CA MET A 245 11.30 8.76 -16.82
C MET A 245 11.10 10.24 -16.47
N ASN A 246 12.14 11.08 -16.62
CA ASN A 246 12.03 12.50 -16.25
C ASN A 246 10.92 13.21 -17.05
N GLN A 247 10.86 13.01 -18.36
CA GLN A 247 9.84 13.61 -19.22
C GLN A 247 8.44 13.06 -18.90
N ALA A 248 8.35 11.76 -18.58
CA ALA A 248 7.09 11.15 -18.21
C ALA A 248 6.55 11.71 -16.87
N VAL A 249 7.43 11.94 -15.88
CA VAL A 249 7.07 12.58 -14.60
C VAL A 249 6.68 14.04 -14.80
N GLU A 250 7.43 14.80 -15.61
CA GLU A 250 7.09 16.21 -15.91
C GLU A 250 5.69 16.33 -16.54
N ALA A 251 5.38 15.46 -17.52
CA ALA A 251 4.04 15.42 -18.12
C ALA A 251 2.97 15.01 -17.12
N LEU A 252 3.25 14.01 -16.26
CA LEU A 252 2.32 13.55 -15.22
C LEU A 252 1.97 14.66 -14.23
N VAL A 253 2.99 15.34 -13.68
CA VAL A 253 2.79 16.43 -12.71
C VAL A 253 2.07 17.61 -13.35
N ALA A 254 2.30 17.88 -14.64
CA ALA A 254 1.58 18.92 -15.37
C ALA A 254 0.10 18.58 -15.60
N ALA A 255 -0.21 17.31 -15.92
CA ALA A 255 -1.58 16.85 -16.17
C ALA A 255 -2.39 16.62 -14.88
N PHE A 256 -1.72 16.24 -13.79
CA PHE A 256 -2.32 15.88 -12.50
C PHE A 256 -1.65 16.63 -11.34
N PRO A 257 -1.73 17.97 -11.30
CA PRO A 257 -0.99 18.77 -10.34
C PRO A 257 -1.46 18.50 -8.90
N GLY A 258 -0.59 17.90 -8.09
CA GLY A 258 -0.85 17.60 -6.69
C GLY A 258 -1.86 16.48 -6.46
N ASP A 259 -2.14 15.68 -7.48
CA ASP A 259 -3.04 14.54 -7.37
C ASP A 259 -2.40 13.42 -6.52
N PRO A 260 -2.98 13.06 -5.37
CA PRO A 260 -2.39 12.08 -4.48
C PRO A 260 -2.36 10.66 -5.05
N LEU A 261 -3.11 10.37 -6.12
CA LEU A 261 -3.11 9.06 -6.78
C LEU A 261 -1.69 8.64 -7.18
N PHE A 262 -0.86 9.59 -7.60
CA PHE A 262 0.50 9.32 -8.07
C PHE A 262 1.59 9.52 -7.01
N SER A 263 1.24 9.99 -5.80
CA SER A 263 2.22 10.40 -4.80
C SER A 263 3.20 9.28 -4.44
N LEU A 264 2.73 8.05 -4.18
CA LEU A 264 3.62 6.93 -3.83
C LEU A 264 4.61 6.60 -4.98
N SER A 265 4.16 6.66 -6.23
CA SER A 265 5.03 6.45 -7.40
C SER A 265 6.04 7.58 -7.59
N LEU A 266 5.65 8.82 -7.29
CA LEU A 266 6.53 9.99 -7.37
C LEU A 266 7.58 10.00 -6.24
N VAL A 267 7.24 9.52 -5.04
CA VAL A 267 8.19 9.37 -3.92
C VAL A 267 9.40 8.53 -4.34
N GLU A 268 9.18 7.36 -4.95
CA GLU A 268 10.28 6.50 -5.41
C GLU A 268 11.18 7.24 -6.42
N PHE A 269 10.58 7.96 -7.36
CA PHE A 269 11.30 8.74 -8.37
C PHE A 269 12.13 9.85 -7.73
N TYR A 270 11.54 10.64 -6.84
CA TYR A 270 12.21 11.77 -6.19
C TYR A 270 13.35 11.32 -5.27
N ILE A 271 13.15 10.26 -4.47
CA ILE A 271 14.20 9.68 -3.64
C ILE A 271 15.38 9.21 -4.50
N ALA A 272 15.12 8.51 -5.61
CA ALA A 272 16.16 8.01 -6.50
C ALA A 272 17.00 9.13 -7.14
N ARG A 273 16.46 10.35 -7.23
CA ARG A 273 17.14 11.55 -7.76
C ARG A 273 17.72 12.47 -6.69
N GLY A 274 17.53 12.14 -5.41
CA GLY A 274 17.95 13.00 -4.29
C GLY A 274 17.10 14.25 -4.12
N LEU A 275 15.89 14.27 -4.69
CA LEU A 275 14.89 15.34 -4.56
C LEU A 275 14.06 15.11 -3.28
N TYR A 276 14.73 15.22 -2.13
CA TYR A 276 14.18 14.74 -0.86
C TYR A 276 13.04 15.60 -0.30
N GLU A 277 13.00 16.91 -0.59
CA GLU A 277 11.88 17.77 -0.15
C GLU A 277 10.61 17.48 -0.95
N GLU A 278 10.76 17.23 -2.25
CA GLU A 278 9.68 16.80 -3.12
C GLU A 278 9.13 15.44 -2.67
N ALA A 279 10.01 14.49 -2.32
CA ALA A 279 9.60 13.22 -1.74
C ALA A 279 8.83 13.38 -0.42
N ILE A 280 9.26 14.27 0.47
CA ILE A 280 8.53 14.56 1.73
C ILE A 280 7.13 15.12 1.42
N THR A 281 7.04 16.05 0.47
CA THR A 281 5.77 16.66 0.05
C THR A 281 4.80 15.62 -0.50
N GLU A 282 5.26 14.68 -1.32
CA GLU A 282 4.42 13.60 -1.82
C GLU A 282 4.02 12.61 -0.71
N LEU A 283 4.88 12.34 0.27
CA LEU A 283 4.52 11.52 1.43
C LEU A 283 3.43 12.17 2.28
N ASP A 284 3.45 13.50 2.44
CA ASP A 284 2.38 14.24 3.12
C ASP A 284 1.03 14.10 2.38
N ARG A 285 1.03 14.27 1.04
CA ARG A 285 -0.18 14.08 0.23
C ARG A 285 -0.70 12.65 0.25
N PHE A 286 0.22 11.68 0.24
CA PHE A 286 -0.13 10.27 0.34
C PHE A 286 -0.84 9.96 1.66
N GLU A 287 -0.33 10.44 2.80
CA GLU A 287 -0.99 10.28 4.10
C GLU A 287 -2.34 10.99 4.17
N GLU A 288 -2.49 12.17 3.55
CA GLU A 288 -3.78 12.85 3.42
C GLU A 288 -4.79 11.96 2.66
N ALA A 289 -4.37 11.31 1.57
CA ALA A 289 -5.23 10.39 0.82
C ALA A 289 -5.53 9.07 1.55
N LEU A 290 -4.63 8.60 2.41
CA LEU A 290 -4.95 7.52 3.34
C LEU A 290 -5.96 7.98 4.40
N GLY A 291 -5.94 9.27 4.76
CA GLY A 291 -6.72 9.84 5.86
C GLY A 291 -6.08 9.57 7.23
N MET A 292 -4.80 9.20 7.25
CA MET A 292 -4.04 8.89 8.46
C MET A 292 -2.54 9.02 8.22
N LYS A 293 -1.80 9.26 9.30
CA LYS A 293 -0.35 9.08 9.30
C LYS A 293 0.00 7.60 9.27
N ASP A 294 1.14 7.28 8.67
CA ASP A 294 1.63 5.91 8.55
C ASP A 294 3.10 5.80 8.98
N GLY A 295 3.43 4.77 9.76
CA GLY A 295 4.76 4.62 10.35
C GLY A 295 5.88 4.46 9.30
N VAL A 296 5.58 3.86 8.14
CA VAL A 296 6.52 3.75 7.02
C VAL A 296 6.71 5.09 6.34
N SER A 297 5.61 5.78 6.00
CA SER A 297 5.67 7.13 5.40
C SER A 297 6.49 8.09 6.25
N GLU A 298 6.24 8.16 7.56
CA GLU A 298 7.01 9.00 8.49
C GLU A 298 8.49 8.56 8.58
N SER A 299 8.77 7.27 8.48
CA SER A 299 10.16 6.76 8.43
C SER A 299 10.90 7.18 7.14
N PHE A 300 10.19 7.22 6.01
CA PHE A 300 10.75 7.73 4.76
C PHE A 300 10.94 9.24 4.79
N LYS A 301 10.02 10.02 5.38
CA LYS A 301 10.22 11.46 5.61
C LYS A 301 11.46 11.71 6.47
N ALA A 302 11.64 10.94 7.55
CA ALA A 302 12.82 11.03 8.41
C ALA A 302 14.11 10.72 7.65
N THR A 303 14.11 9.68 6.81
CA THR A 303 15.27 9.30 6.00
C THR A 303 15.62 10.37 4.96
N SER A 304 14.61 10.95 4.30
CA SER A 304 14.76 12.06 3.38
C SER A 304 15.32 13.31 4.07
N ALA A 305 14.81 13.66 5.25
CA ALA A 305 15.33 14.78 6.05
C ALA A 305 16.79 14.55 6.51
N MET A 306 17.16 13.32 6.90
CA MET A 306 18.55 12.98 7.19
C MET A 306 19.46 13.18 5.97
N ALA A 307 18.99 12.85 4.77
CA ALA A 307 19.75 12.99 3.54
C ALA A 307 19.96 14.47 3.15
N LEU A 308 19.04 15.36 3.54
CA LEU A 308 19.18 16.81 3.45
C LEU A 308 20.12 17.40 4.53
N GLY A 309 20.49 16.61 5.54
CA GLY A 309 21.24 17.07 6.71
C GLY A 309 20.39 17.80 7.75
N ASP A 310 19.06 17.80 7.59
CA ASP A 310 18.12 18.37 8.55
C ASP A 310 17.79 17.33 9.63
N PHE A 311 18.72 17.20 10.58
CA PHE A 311 18.60 16.19 11.63
C PHE A 311 17.49 16.48 12.65
N GLU A 312 17.09 17.74 12.80
CA GLU A 312 15.97 18.13 13.68
C GLU A 312 14.65 17.62 13.10
N ARG A 313 14.35 17.92 11.82
CA ARG A 313 13.17 17.36 11.14
C ARG A 313 13.23 15.84 11.08
N ALA A 314 14.40 15.26 10.82
CA ALA A 314 14.56 13.82 10.79
C ALA A 314 14.18 13.16 12.13
N GLN A 315 14.61 13.73 13.26
CA GLN A 315 14.22 13.22 14.59
C GLN A 315 12.72 13.38 14.84
N ALA A 316 12.12 14.50 14.45
CA ALA A 316 10.68 14.72 14.61
C ALA A 316 9.85 13.69 13.83
N PHE A 317 10.16 13.47 12.54
CA PHE A 317 9.51 12.46 11.72
C PHE A 317 9.74 11.04 12.26
N ALA A 318 10.96 10.71 12.67
CA ALA A 318 11.24 9.37 13.20
C ALA A 318 10.56 9.10 14.55
N MET A 319 10.36 10.14 15.36
CA MET A 319 9.56 10.04 16.59
C MET A 319 8.08 9.80 16.25
N SER A 320 7.53 10.61 15.34
CA SER A 320 6.16 10.46 14.86
C SER A 320 5.92 9.05 14.29
N ALA A 321 6.90 8.47 13.57
CA ALA A 321 6.83 7.10 13.08
C ALA A 321 6.67 6.05 14.21
N VAL A 322 7.44 6.15 15.30
CA VAL A 322 7.33 5.20 16.43
C VAL A 322 6.11 5.46 17.33
N GLU A 323 5.59 6.69 17.33
CA GLU A 323 4.36 7.04 18.05
C GLU A 323 3.12 6.51 17.32
N VAL A 324 3.09 6.67 15.99
CA VAL A 324 2.01 6.17 15.14
C VAL A 324 2.01 4.64 15.11
N GLU A 325 3.18 4.01 14.98
CA GLU A 325 3.28 2.56 14.89
C GLU A 325 4.44 1.98 15.73
N PRO A 326 4.24 1.83 17.06
CA PRO A 326 5.28 1.33 17.96
C PRO A 326 5.73 -0.11 17.68
N GLY A 327 4.95 -0.87 16.91
CA GLY A 327 5.24 -2.24 16.49
C GLY A 327 6.05 -2.34 15.18
N LEU A 328 6.27 -1.22 14.48
CA LEU A 328 7.01 -1.22 13.22
C LEU A 328 8.52 -1.10 13.46
N GLU A 329 9.25 -2.20 13.25
CA GLU A 329 10.71 -2.25 13.44
C GLU A 329 11.46 -1.18 12.63
N LEU A 330 11.00 -0.91 11.40
CA LEU A 330 11.58 0.12 10.52
C LEU A 330 11.61 1.50 11.20
N SER A 331 10.56 1.88 11.92
CA SER A 331 10.47 3.15 12.63
C SER A 331 11.52 3.27 13.72
N TRP A 332 11.77 2.19 14.46
CA TRP A 332 12.81 2.15 15.51
C TRP A 332 14.23 2.21 14.97
N TRP A 333 14.51 1.50 13.88
CA TRP A 333 15.78 1.63 13.17
C TRP A 333 16.00 3.04 12.63
N THR A 334 14.94 3.67 12.11
CA THR A 334 14.99 5.03 11.58
C THR A 334 15.23 6.03 12.69
N LEU A 335 14.55 5.91 13.83
CA LEU A 335 14.77 6.74 15.02
C LEU A 335 16.20 6.62 15.55
N LEU A 336 16.73 5.40 15.62
CA LEU A 336 18.11 5.17 16.04
C LEU A 336 19.10 5.92 15.14
N ARG A 337 18.92 5.84 13.82
CA ARG A 337 19.77 6.55 12.85
C ARG A 337 19.63 8.06 12.96
N ALA A 338 18.39 8.57 13.02
CA ALA A 338 18.11 9.99 13.11
C ALA A 338 18.73 10.61 14.37
N ARG A 339 18.54 9.98 15.53
CA ARG A 339 19.15 10.43 16.79
C ARG A 339 20.67 10.36 16.78
N THR A 340 21.24 9.28 16.23
CA THR A 340 22.71 9.17 16.12
C THR A 340 23.28 10.24 15.19
N ALA A 341 22.61 10.53 14.07
CA ALA A 341 23.03 11.58 13.14
C ALA A 341 22.92 12.98 13.77
N ALA A 342 21.88 13.22 14.58
CA ALA A 342 21.71 14.43 15.38
C ALA A 342 22.66 14.53 16.58
N LYS A 343 23.48 13.50 16.84
CA LYS A 343 24.34 13.36 18.03
C LYS A 343 23.57 13.32 19.36
N ASP A 344 22.29 12.98 19.31
CA ASP A 344 21.47 12.64 20.48
C ASP A 344 21.74 11.19 20.90
N TYR A 345 22.93 10.94 21.42
CA TYR A 345 23.35 9.59 21.80
C TYR A 345 22.59 9.06 23.01
N ALA A 346 22.19 9.96 23.93
CA ALA A 346 21.33 9.60 25.05
C ALA A 346 19.97 9.08 24.54
N GLY A 347 19.31 9.81 23.64
CA GLY A 347 18.07 9.35 23.03
C GLY A 347 18.27 8.10 22.16
N ALA A 348 19.42 7.93 21.49
CA ALA A 348 19.69 6.74 20.69
C ALA A 348 19.59 5.45 21.52
N THR A 349 19.95 5.48 22.81
CA THR A 349 19.83 4.29 23.71
C THR A 349 18.39 3.81 23.90
N LEU A 350 17.40 4.71 23.82
CA LEU A 350 15.98 4.33 23.89
C LEU A 350 15.58 3.50 22.66
N ALA A 351 16.05 3.89 21.47
CA ALA A 351 15.80 3.13 20.25
C ALA A 351 16.56 1.79 20.26
N LEU A 352 17.81 1.77 20.75
CA LEU A 352 18.55 0.51 20.95
C LEU A 352 17.79 -0.46 21.85
N THR A 353 17.28 0.04 22.99
CA THR A 353 16.52 -0.77 23.95
C THR A 353 15.26 -1.37 23.30
N ALA A 354 14.47 -0.56 22.58
CA ALA A 354 13.30 -1.07 21.89
C ALA A 354 13.64 -2.13 20.82
N LEU A 355 14.71 -1.91 20.04
CA LEU A 355 15.20 -2.84 19.04
C LEU A 355 15.66 -4.18 19.63
N GLU A 356 16.29 -4.18 20.80
CA GLU A 356 16.64 -5.43 21.48
C GLU A 356 15.43 -6.09 22.15
N ASP A 357 14.66 -5.34 22.95
CA ASP A 357 13.61 -5.90 23.81
C ASP A 357 12.37 -6.37 23.03
N ARG A 358 11.98 -5.64 21.98
CA ARG A 358 10.75 -5.92 21.23
C ARG A 358 11.00 -6.78 20.00
N PHE A 359 12.14 -6.56 19.34
CA PHE A 359 12.45 -7.18 18.04
C PHE A 359 13.60 -8.20 18.13
N GLY A 360 14.13 -8.45 19.33
CA GLY A 360 15.11 -9.50 19.58
C GLY A 360 16.46 -9.27 18.91
N HIS A 361 16.80 -8.03 18.52
CA HIS A 361 18.10 -7.76 17.94
C HIS A 361 19.21 -7.79 18.98
N LEU A 362 20.38 -8.32 18.57
CA LEU A 362 21.61 -8.17 19.32
C LEU A 362 22.44 -7.01 18.74
N LEU A 363 22.50 -5.86 19.44
CA LEU A 363 23.11 -4.62 18.93
C LEU A 363 24.55 -4.45 19.39
N ILE A 364 25.37 -5.47 19.10
CA ILE A 364 26.81 -5.50 19.37
C ILE A 364 27.60 -4.64 18.37
N PRO A 365 28.84 -4.22 18.71
CA PRO A 365 29.66 -3.37 17.85
C PRO A 365 29.82 -3.89 16.42
N GLN A 366 29.94 -5.21 16.23
CA GLN A 366 30.07 -5.81 14.90
C GLN A 366 28.84 -5.55 14.01
N LYS A 367 27.63 -5.55 14.57
CA LYS A 367 26.39 -5.26 13.82
C LYS A 367 26.31 -3.78 13.48
N LEU A 368 26.55 -2.91 14.46
CA LEU A 368 26.45 -1.45 14.29
C LEU A 368 27.51 -0.88 13.32
N ARG A 369 28.71 -1.47 13.25
CA ARG A 369 29.78 -1.03 12.31
C ARG A 369 29.38 -1.10 10.83
N ARG A 370 28.42 -1.95 10.47
CA ARG A 370 27.96 -2.10 9.08
C ARG A 370 27.13 -0.91 8.61
N ASP A 371 26.51 -0.19 9.54
CA ASP A 371 25.73 1.00 9.25
C ASP A 371 26.59 2.25 9.42
N ARG A 372 26.69 3.06 8.36
CA ARG A 372 27.54 4.27 8.36
C ARG A 372 27.13 5.30 9.41
N PHE A 373 25.85 5.34 9.76
CA PHE A 373 25.33 6.26 10.77
C PHE A 373 25.57 5.72 12.18
N LEU A 374 25.52 4.40 12.37
CA LEU A 374 25.57 3.79 13.71
C LEU A 374 26.99 3.49 14.18
N LYS A 375 27.97 3.37 13.28
CA LYS A 375 29.35 3.06 13.68
C LYS A 375 29.93 4.04 14.70
N VAL A 376 29.53 5.32 14.65
CA VAL A 376 30.03 6.36 15.56
C VAL A 376 29.48 6.21 16.98
N LEU A 377 28.32 5.55 17.12
CA LEU A 377 27.64 5.34 18.39
C LEU A 377 28.46 4.44 19.32
N ILE A 378 29.22 3.49 18.77
CA ILE A 378 30.03 2.50 19.50
C ILE A 378 31.08 3.16 20.40
N ASP A 379 31.61 4.30 19.97
CA ASP A 379 32.66 5.01 20.69
C ASP A 379 32.11 5.95 21.76
N GLN A 380 30.80 6.23 21.74
CA GLN A 380 30.13 7.12 22.68
C GLN A 380 29.95 6.46 24.05
N GLN A 381 29.98 7.27 25.11
CA GLN A 381 29.89 6.77 26.48
C GLN A 381 28.51 6.18 26.75
N GLU A 382 27.46 6.80 26.22
CA GLU A 382 26.06 6.39 26.35
C GLU A 382 25.83 4.96 25.84
N TYR A 383 26.44 4.60 24.70
CA TYR A 383 26.37 3.24 24.18
C TYR A 383 27.13 2.25 25.07
N LYS A 384 28.33 2.61 25.53
CA LYS A 384 29.16 1.74 26.37
C LYS A 384 28.46 1.44 27.70
N ASP A 385 27.88 2.46 28.32
CA ASP A 385 27.12 2.34 29.56
C ASP A 385 25.85 1.50 29.34
N TRP A 386 25.11 1.78 28.27
CA TRP A 386 23.94 0.99 27.89
C TRP A 386 24.29 -0.49 27.68
N ARG A 387 25.34 -0.80 26.89
CA ARG A 387 25.76 -2.19 26.62
C ARG A 387 26.24 -2.90 27.89
N ALA A 388 27.02 -2.23 28.74
CA ALA A 388 27.45 -2.78 30.02
C ALA A 388 26.25 -3.11 30.92
N GLY A 389 25.21 -2.28 30.93
CA GLY A 389 23.96 -2.55 31.63
C GLY A 389 23.23 -3.79 31.10
N ARG A 390 23.22 -4.00 29.78
CA ARG A 390 22.60 -5.16 29.13
C ARG A 390 23.38 -6.46 29.32
N ASP A 391 24.70 -6.39 29.50
CA ASP A 391 25.55 -7.56 29.77
C ASP A 391 25.51 -8.02 31.24
N ALA A 392 25.05 -7.15 32.15
CA ALA A 392 24.93 -7.43 33.58
C ALA A 392 23.60 -8.09 33.99
N THR A 393 22.59 -8.05 33.11
CA THR A 393 21.28 -8.71 33.22
C THR A 393 21.27 -10.02 32.47
#